data_AF-A0A2V7FF32-F1
#
_entry.id   AF-A0A2V7FF32-F1
#
_cell.length_a   1.000
_cell.length_b   1.000
_cell.length_c   1.000
_cell.angle_alpha   90.00
_cell.angle_beta   90.00
_cell.angle_gamma   90.00
#
_symmetry.space_group_name_H-M   'P 1'
#
loop_
_entity.id
_entity.type
_entity.pdbx_description
1 polymer ?
#
loop_
_entity_poly.entity_id
_entity_poly.type
_entity_poly.pdbx_seq_one_letter_code
_entity_poly.pdbx_strand_id
1 'polypeptide(L)' 'MKTLTIILILMISTLGPSFVIAVIGYSSIQALARNPSASPKIQTSMILAFVFAESIAVISLIVIFHLFVR' A
#
# COMPACT_ATOMS: atom_id res chain seq x y z
N MET A 1 3.39 27.77 -2.18
CA MET A 1 2.07 27.13 -2.03
C MET A 1 2.01 25.76 -2.71
N LYS A 2 2.31 25.63 -4.02
CA LYS A 2 2.26 24.33 -4.75
C LYS A 2 3.01 23.17 -4.06
N THR A 3 4.25 23.38 -3.61
CA THR A 3 5.06 22.33 -2.96
C THR A 3 4.45 21.78 -1.68
N LEU A 4 3.87 22.65 -0.84
CA LEU A 4 3.23 22.24 0.40
C LEU A 4 2.00 21.36 0.14
N THR A 5 1.19 21.74 -0.87
CA THR A 5 0.04 20.95 -1.32
C THR A 5 0.46 19.57 -1.82
N ILE A 6 1.54 19.48 -2.60
CA ILE A 6 2.08 18.19 -3.09
C ILE A 6 2.47 17.29 -1.91
N ILE A 7 3.21 17.83 -0.93
CA ILE A 7 3.66 17.07 0.25
C ILE A 7 2.46 16.55 1.05
N LEU A 8 1.44 17.37 1.26
CA LEU A 8 0.22 16.98 1.97
C LEU A 8 -0.54 15.86 1.25
N ILE A 9 -0.76 16.00 -0.06
CA ILE A 9 -1.47 14.97 -0.82
C ILE A 9 -0.67 13.66 -0.83
N LEU A 10 0.64 13.72 -1.01
CA LEU A 10 1.50 12.54 -0.96
C LEU A 10 1.38 11.83 0.39
N MET A 11 1.55 12.54 1.51
CA MET A 11 1.42 11.98 2.85
C MET A 11 0.05 11.32 3.07
N ILE A 12 -1.03 12.01 2.73
CA ILE A 12 -2.39 11.49 2.92
C ILE A 12 -2.62 10.25 2.03
N SER A 13 -2.15 10.28 0.78
CA SER A 13 -2.34 9.18 -0.17
C SER A 13 -1.54 7.93 0.16
N THR A 14 -0.37 8.05 0.79
CA THR A 14 0.50 6.91 1.13
C THR A 14 0.19 6.32 2.51
N LEU A 15 -0.42 7.09 3.42
CA LEU A 15 -0.79 6.62 4.76
C LEU A 15 -1.73 5.41 4.74
N GLY A 16 -2.76 5.45 3.90
CA GLY A 16 -3.73 4.34 3.78
C GLY A 16 -3.07 3.03 3.33
N PRO A 17 -2.41 3.01 2.16
CA PRO A 17 -1.66 1.85 1.67
C PRO A 17 -0.61 1.34 2.66
N SER A 18 0.15 2.25 3.30
CA SER A 18 1.15 1.88 4.32
C SER A 18 0.52 1.16 5.51
N PHE A 19 -0.66 1.62 5.96
CA PHE A 19 -1.40 0.96 7.04
C PHE A 19 -1.88 -0.44 6.64
N VAL A 20 -2.43 -0.59 5.44
CA VAL A 20 -2.84 -1.91 4.92
C VAL A 20 -1.63 -2.85 4.85
N ILE A 21 -0.49 -2.37 4.36
CA ILE A 21 0.74 -3.17 4.28
C ILE A 21 1.18 -3.62 5.66
N ALA A 22 1.19 -2.73 6.65
CA ALA A 22 1.57 -3.06 8.02
C ALA A 22 0.66 -4.15 8.64
N VAL A 23 -0.67 -3.98 8.53
CA VAL A 23 -1.65 -4.90 9.10
C VAL A 23 -1.59 -6.27 8.41
N ILE A 24 -1.55 -6.29 7.08
CA ILE A 24 -1.52 -7.52 6.31
C ILE A 24 -0.18 -8.24 6.48
N GLY A 25 0.94 -7.52 6.52
CA GLY A 25 2.25 -8.11 6.79
C GLY A 25 2.30 -8.78 8.16
N TYR A 26 1.85 -8.09 9.21
CA TYR A 26 1.77 -8.63 10.57
C TYR A 26 0.87 -9.87 10.63
N SER A 27 -0.34 -9.79 10.06
CA SER A 27 -1.32 -10.89 10.08
C SER A 27 -0.82 -12.10 9.30
N SER A 28 -0.17 -11.90 8.15
CA SER A 28 0.40 -12.95 7.32
C SER A 28 1.52 -13.70 8.04
N ILE A 29 2.41 -12.97 8.74
CA ILE A 29 3.49 -13.58 9.53
C ILE A 29 2.92 -14.42 10.67
N GLN A 30 1.92 -13.92 11.40
CA GLN A 30 1.28 -14.70 12.47
C GLN A 30 0.56 -15.94 11.94
N ALA A 31 -0.14 -15.83 10.81
CA ALA A 31 -0.81 -16.96 10.17
C ALA A 31 0.21 -18.03 9.72
N LEU A 32 1.34 -17.60 9.15
CA LEU A 32 2.42 -18.47 8.72
C LEU A 32 3.07 -19.21 9.89
N ALA A 33 3.32 -18.51 11.01
CA ALA A 33 3.88 -19.11 12.21
C ALA A 33 2.97 -20.22 12.79
N ARG A 34 1.64 -20.05 12.69
CA ARG A 34 0.65 -21.04 13.16
C ARG A 34 0.45 -22.20 12.18
N ASN A 35 0.60 -21.97 10.88
CA ASN A 35 0.42 -23.00 9.85
C ASN A 35 1.49 -22.87 8.74
N PRO A 36 2.72 -23.39 8.96
CA PRO A 36 3.79 -23.31 7.97
C PRO A 36 3.48 -24.01 6.64
N SER A 37 2.66 -25.07 6.67
CA SER A 37 2.25 -25.81 5.46
C SER A 37 1.37 -24.99 4.52
N ALA A 38 0.69 -23.95 5.02
CA ALA A 38 -0.17 -23.07 4.23
C ALA A 38 0.59 -21.89 3.58
N SER A 39 1.93 -21.86 3.69
CA SER A 39 2.79 -20.76 3.24
C SER A 39 2.50 -20.26 1.81
N PRO A 40 2.41 -21.12 0.78
CA PRO A 40 2.18 -20.64 -0.59
C PRO A 40 0.86 -19.88 -0.75
N LYS A 41 -0.20 -20.34 -0.07
CA LYS A 41 -1.53 -19.72 -0.14
C LYS A 41 -1.55 -18.38 0.60
N ILE A 42 -0.93 -18.31 1.78
CA ILE A 42 -0.83 -17.07 2.58
C ILE A 42 -0.03 -16.01 1.82
N GLN A 43 1.14 -16.36 1.29
CA GLN A 43 1.98 -15.43 0.53
C GLN A 43 1.26 -14.90 -0.73
N THR A 44 0.57 -15.77 -1.47
CA THR A 44 -0.19 -15.36 -2.65
C THR A 44 -1.27 -14.34 -2.29
N SER A 45 -2.05 -14.60 -1.23
CA SER A 45 -3.08 -13.66 -0.77
C SER A 45 -2.48 -12.35 -0.25
N MET A 46 -1.34 -12.41 0.45
CA MET A 46 -0.63 -11.25 0.97
C MET A 46 -0.14 -10.34 -0.16
N ILE A 47 0.53 -10.92 -1.17
CA ILE A 47 1.02 -10.18 -2.34
C ILE A 47 -0.14 -9.51 -3.07
N LEU A 48 -1.25 -10.23 -3.29
CA LEU A 48 -2.44 -9.66 -3.94
C LEU A 48 -2.98 -8.45 -3.17
N ALA A 49 -3.08 -8.56 -1.83
CA ALA A 49 -3.51 -7.46 -0.98
C ALA A 49 -2.57 -6.24 -1.06
N PHE A 50 -1.25 -6.48 -1.07
CA PHE A 50 -0.27 -5.39 -1.25
C PHE A 50 -0.37 -4.74 -2.62
N VAL A 51 -0.56 -5.51 -3.70
CA VAL A 51 -0.74 -4.95 -5.05
C VAL A 51 -1.97 -4.05 -5.12
N PHE A 52 -3.09 -4.45 -4.51
CA PHE A 52 -4.28 -3.60 -4.45
C PHE A 52 -4.06 -2.34 -3.61
N ALA A 53 -3.37 -2.44 -2.48
CA ALA A 53 -3.03 -1.29 -1.65
C ALA A 53 -2.14 -0.29 -2.42
N GLU A 54 -1.08 -0.77 -3.06
CA GLU A 54 -0.15 0.04 -3.85
C GLU A 54 -0.82 0.66 -5.09
N SER A 55 -1.80 -0.02 -5.70
CA SER A 55 -2.54 0.53 -6.84
C SER A 55 -3.24 1.85 -6.50
N ILE A 56 -3.73 2.00 -5.25
CA ILE A 56 -4.35 3.24 -4.76
C ILE A 56 -3.29 4.37 -4.64
N ALA A 57 -2.10 4.04 -4.14
CA ALA A 57 -0.98 4.98 -4.04
C ALA A 57 -0.53 5.47 -5.43
N VAL A 58 -0.38 4.55 -6.38
CA VAL A 58 0.04 4.85 -7.75
C VAL A 58 -0.98 5.73 -8.48
N ILE A 59 -2.28 5.45 -8.36
CA ILE A 59 -3.33 6.30 -8.93
C ILE A 59 -3.24 7.73 -8.39
N SER A 60 -3.04 7.87 -7.07
CA SER A 60 -2.88 9.18 -6.43
C SER A 60 -1.64 9.92 -6.97
N LEU A 61 -0.51 9.23 -7.12
CA LEU A 61 0.72 9.79 -7.68
C LEU A 61 0.52 10.28 -9.13
N ILE A 62 -0.21 9.53 -9.96
CA ILE A 62 -0.52 9.91 -11.33
C ILE A 62 -1.38 11.19 -11.37
N VAL A 63 -2.38 11.30 -10.50
CA VAL A 63 -3.23 12.50 -10.41
C VAL A 63 -2.41 13.71 -9.99
N ILE A 64 -1.54 13.57 -8.98
CA ILE A 64 -0.63 14.64 -8.55
C ILE A 64 0.28 15.06 -9.71
N PHE A 65 0.89 14.10 -10.41
CA PHE A 65 1.74 14.38 -11.57
C PHE A 65 0.99 15.21 -12.62
N HIS A 66 -0.22 14.81 -13.00
CA HIS A 66 -1.03 15.54 -13.98
C HIS A 66 -1.49 16.92 -13.51
N LEU A 67 -1.69 17.12 -12.20
CA LEU A 67 -2.13 18.39 -11.63
C LEU A 67 -1.00 19.44 -11.59
N PHE A 68 0.25 19.01 -11.38
CA PHE A 68 1.37 19.92 -11.11
C PHE A 68 2.40 20.04 -12.24
N VAL A 69 2.43 19.10 -13.19
CA VAL A 69 3.37 19.10 -14.33
C VAL A 69 2.82 19.84 -15.57
N ARG A 70 1.61 20.42 -15.47
CA ARG A 70 1.09 21.37 -16.47
C ARG A 70 1.72 22.75 -16.35
#